data_AF-A0A401TRZ3-F1
#
_entry.id   AF-A0A401TRZ3-F1
#
_cell.length_a   1.000
_cell.length_b   1.000
_cell.length_c   1.000
_cell.angle_alpha   90.00
_cell.angle_beta   90.00
_cell.angle_gamma   90.00
#
_symmetry.space_group_name_H-M   'P 1'
#
loop_
_entity.id
_entity.type
_entity.pdbx_description
1 polymer ?
#
loop_
_entity_poly.entity_id
_entity_poly.type
_entity_poly.pdbx_seq_one_letter_code
_entity_poly.pdbx_strand_id
1 'polypeptide(L)'
;MRRVWQLYVAHVLLFVFYAAAIGYVAQRYGHSHLLDEFNVAGLIEQPVATLTQGLMLKFKPLNLDVLPLYIVLMAGFPPLLIVMMRWPNAALAASISVYLSARLFGWNFSAYPSGDWYFNPFTWQLLFTLGAWAALGGRARMQVLARSRAVLAASIAFVVFAAVVTLADRFETTAFLPTGMLEWFVPNDKTNLAPYRVLHFLAVAVIVVRLVPSDWSGLRSAALQPLIVCGQRSLEVFCVGIFLSFVGHFILEMYSDGLAA
;
A
#
# COMPACT_ATOMS: atom_id res chain seq x y z
N MET A 1 -16.23 -11.50 -7.76
CA MET A 1 -16.12 -12.71 -6.91
C MET A 1 -14.89 -13.58 -7.22
N ARG A 2 -14.64 -14.04 -8.45
CA ARG A 2 -13.42 -14.84 -8.77
C ARG A 2 -12.09 -14.20 -8.33
N ARG A 3 -11.89 -12.90 -8.56
CA ARG A 3 -10.67 -12.19 -8.11
C ARG A 3 -10.54 -12.07 -6.59
N VAL A 4 -11.65 -11.83 -5.87
CA VAL A 4 -11.67 -11.78 -4.40
C VAL A 4 -11.29 -13.15 -3.83
N TRP A 5 -11.82 -14.23 -4.43
CA TRP A 5 -11.44 -15.58 -4.08
C TRP A 5 -9.96 -15.88 -4.37
N GLN A 6 -9.44 -15.44 -5.52
CA GLN A 6 -8.01 -15.58 -5.84
C GLN A 6 -7.12 -14.86 -4.83
N LEU A 7 -7.50 -13.64 -4.40
CA LEU A 7 -6.78 -12.89 -3.36
C LEU A 7 -6.83 -13.58 -2.01
N TYR A 8 -8.01 -14.09 -1.64
CA TYR A 8 -8.18 -14.83 -0.40
C TYR A 8 -7.34 -16.12 -0.40
N VAL A 9 -7.38 -16.89 -1.48
CA VAL A 9 -6.56 -18.10 -1.63
C VAL A 9 -5.07 -17.77 -1.64
N ALA A 10 -4.65 -16.71 -2.34
CA ALA A 10 -3.26 -16.26 -2.33
C ALA A 10 -2.81 -15.83 -0.92
N HIS A 11 -3.68 -15.14 -0.18
CA HIS A 11 -3.43 -14.76 1.20
C HIS A 11 -3.28 -16.00 2.10
N VAL A 12 -4.20 -16.96 2.01
CA VAL A 12 -4.14 -18.21 2.78
C VAL A 12 -2.89 -19.01 2.45
N LEU A 13 -2.53 -19.15 1.17
CA LEU A 13 -1.33 -19.87 0.76
C LEU A 13 -0.05 -19.16 1.22
N LEU A 14 0.04 -17.84 1.06
CA LEU A 14 1.18 -17.06 1.55
C LEU A 14 1.29 -17.13 3.07
N PHE A 15 0.16 -17.03 3.78
CA PHE A 15 0.13 -17.12 5.24
C PHE A 15 0.61 -18.49 5.72
N VAL A 16 0.11 -19.58 5.13
CA VAL A 16 0.55 -20.95 5.44
C VAL A 16 2.03 -21.15 5.11
N PHE A 17 2.49 -20.64 3.97
CA PHE A 17 3.91 -20.68 3.60
C PHE A 17 4.78 -19.91 4.62
N TYR A 18 4.41 -18.68 4.97
CA TYR A 18 5.13 -17.86 5.95
C TYR A 18 5.18 -18.55 7.32
N ALA A 19 4.04 -19.04 7.79
CA ALA A 19 3.93 -19.79 9.04
C ALA A 19 4.85 -21.03 9.05
N ALA A 20 4.86 -21.81 7.96
CA ALA A 20 5.68 -23.00 7.83
C ALA A 20 7.17 -22.67 7.71
N ALA A 21 7.53 -21.66 6.90
CA ALA A 21 8.91 -21.27 6.65
C ALA A 21 9.55 -20.66 7.91
N ILE A 22 8.85 -19.76 8.60
CA ILE A 22 9.32 -19.15 9.84
C ILE A 22 9.38 -20.20 10.96
N GLY A 23 8.38 -21.07 11.07
CA GLY A 23 8.40 -22.18 12.04
C GLY A 23 9.57 -23.14 11.81
N TYR A 24 9.89 -23.46 10.55
CA TYR A 24 11.04 -24.31 10.20
C TYR A 24 12.37 -23.63 10.53
N VAL A 25 12.55 -22.37 10.16
CA VAL A 25 13.79 -21.61 10.43
C VAL A 25 14.01 -21.44 11.93
N ALA A 26 12.97 -21.06 12.68
CA ALA A 26 13.06 -20.89 14.13
C ALA A 26 13.42 -22.18 14.86
N GLN A 27 12.86 -23.34 14.47
CA GLN A 27 13.21 -24.64 15.05
C GLN A 27 14.61 -25.12 14.66
N ARG A 28 15.06 -24.84 13.42
CA ARG A 28 16.30 -25.37 12.86
C ARG A 28 17.54 -24.56 13.26
N TYR A 29 17.41 -23.24 13.38
CA TYR A 29 18.53 -22.32 13.59
C TYR A 29 18.52 -21.60 14.94
N GLY A 30 17.47 -21.77 15.76
CA GLY A 30 17.42 -21.24 17.13
C GLY A 30 17.29 -19.71 17.23
N HIS A 31 16.93 -19.03 16.14
CA HIS A 31 16.78 -17.58 16.07
C HIS A 31 15.37 -17.17 16.55
N SER A 32 15.11 -17.31 17.84
CA SER A 32 13.81 -16.96 18.46
C SER A 32 13.45 -15.48 18.30
N HIS A 33 14.44 -14.62 18.08
CA HIS A 33 14.29 -13.18 17.82
C HIS A 33 13.47 -12.88 16.55
N LEU A 34 13.54 -13.74 15.52
CA LEU A 34 12.77 -13.59 14.28
C LEU A 34 11.26 -13.79 14.48
N LEU A 35 10.88 -14.47 15.56
CA LEU A 35 9.48 -14.71 15.88
C LEU A 35 8.80 -13.43 16.35
N ASP A 36 9.51 -12.58 17.08
CA ASP A 36 9.03 -11.27 17.50
C ASP A 36 9.11 -10.26 16.34
N GLU A 37 10.19 -10.29 15.55
CA GLU A 37 10.41 -9.35 14.45
C GLU A 37 9.41 -9.52 13.29
N PHE A 38 9.02 -10.76 12.97
CA PHE A 38 7.98 -11.02 11.96
C PHE A 38 6.55 -11.05 12.54
N ASN A 39 6.40 -10.77 13.84
CA ASN A 39 5.13 -10.84 14.57
C ASN A 39 4.46 -12.23 14.46
N VAL A 40 5.26 -13.30 14.56
CA VAL A 40 4.86 -14.72 14.47
C VAL A 40 4.98 -15.46 15.81
N ALA A 41 5.43 -14.77 16.87
CA ALA A 41 5.52 -15.31 18.23
C ALA A 41 4.19 -15.93 18.72
N GLY A 42 3.06 -15.29 18.43
CA GLY A 42 1.72 -15.83 18.74
C GLY A 42 1.39 -17.15 18.04
N LEU A 43 2.05 -17.47 16.92
CA LEU A 43 1.86 -18.72 16.18
C LEU A 43 2.51 -19.91 16.91
N ILE A 44 3.47 -19.66 17.80
CA ILE A 44 4.15 -20.67 18.62
C ILE A 44 3.50 -20.80 19.99
N GLU A 45 3.05 -19.70 20.59
CA GLU A 45 2.39 -19.71 21.91
C GLU A 45 0.93 -20.19 21.85
N GLN A 46 0.15 -19.74 20.86
CA GLN A 46 -1.26 -20.12 20.69
C GLN A 46 -1.59 -20.41 19.22
N PRO A 47 -1.05 -21.49 18.63
CA PRO A 47 -1.13 -21.78 17.19
C PRO A 47 -2.57 -21.76 16.64
N VAL A 48 -3.53 -22.35 17.34
CA VAL A 48 -4.94 -22.43 16.87
C VAL A 48 -5.64 -21.06 16.92
N ALA A 49 -5.41 -20.26 17.96
CA ALA A 49 -5.98 -18.91 18.07
C ALA A 49 -5.38 -17.97 17.02
N THR A 50 -4.07 -18.07 16.80
CA THR A 50 -3.36 -17.25 15.81
C THR A 50 -3.69 -17.65 14.37
N LEU A 51 -3.85 -18.95 14.08
CA LEU A 51 -4.36 -19.45 12.80
C LEU A 51 -5.79 -18.99 12.53
N THR A 52 -6.68 -19.05 13.53
CA THR A 52 -8.08 -18.61 13.36
C THR A 52 -8.18 -17.09 13.19
N GLN A 53 -7.41 -16.30 13.95
CA GLN A 53 -7.35 -14.85 13.77
C GLN A 53 -6.66 -14.45 12.45
N GLY A 54 -5.67 -15.21 11.97
CA GLY A 54 -5.06 -15.02 10.65
C GLY A 54 -6.05 -15.30 9.52
N LEU A 55 -6.80 -16.40 9.61
CA LEU A 55 -7.90 -16.73 8.69
C LEU A 55 -9.04 -15.71 8.74
N MET A 56 -9.28 -15.08 9.89
CA MET A 56 -10.22 -13.96 10.07
C MET A 56 -9.66 -12.59 9.68
N LEU A 57 -8.44 -12.52 9.12
CA LEU A 57 -7.74 -11.28 8.71
C LEU A 57 -7.40 -10.32 9.87
N LYS A 58 -7.46 -10.79 11.13
CA LYS A 58 -7.22 -9.99 12.34
C LYS A 58 -5.79 -10.09 12.87
N PHE A 59 -5.11 -11.21 12.62
CA PHE A 59 -3.68 -11.40 12.95
C PHE A 59 -2.84 -11.32 11.68
N LYS A 60 -1.77 -10.52 11.68
CA LYS A 60 -1.02 -10.20 10.47
C LYS A 60 0.50 -10.23 10.72
N PRO A 61 1.22 -11.18 10.10
CA PRO A 61 2.67 -11.14 10.01
C PRO A 61 3.13 -9.90 9.25
N LEU A 62 4.34 -9.44 9.56
CA LEU A 62 4.96 -8.28 8.92
C LEU A 62 4.86 -8.39 7.37
N ASN A 63 4.47 -7.31 6.70
CA ASN A 63 4.26 -7.19 5.23
C ASN A 63 2.97 -7.78 4.64
N LEU A 64 2.15 -8.52 5.39
CA LEU A 64 0.87 -9.04 4.89
C LEU A 64 -0.30 -8.07 5.09
N ASP A 65 -0.08 -6.92 5.75
CA ASP A 65 -1.12 -5.96 6.15
C ASP A 65 -1.90 -5.34 4.98
N VAL A 66 -1.25 -5.31 3.82
CA VAL A 66 -1.81 -4.82 2.57
C VAL A 66 -2.92 -5.75 2.06
N LEU A 67 -2.79 -7.07 2.22
CA LEU A 67 -3.74 -8.03 1.65
C LEU A 67 -5.16 -7.91 2.25
N PRO A 68 -5.35 -7.85 3.59
CA PRO A 68 -6.66 -7.61 4.19
C PRO A 68 -7.31 -6.32 3.71
N LEU A 69 -6.52 -5.24 3.56
CA LEU A 69 -7.02 -3.99 2.98
C LEU A 69 -7.59 -4.25 1.59
N TYR A 70 -6.82 -4.89 0.70
CA TYR A 70 -7.29 -5.20 -0.65
C TYR A 70 -8.53 -6.09 -0.67
N ILE A 71 -8.63 -7.08 0.23
CA ILE A 71 -9.80 -7.95 0.33
C ILE A 71 -11.04 -7.14 0.68
N VAL A 72 -10.97 -6.28 1.72
CA VAL A 72 -12.08 -5.42 2.14
C VAL A 72 -12.48 -4.45 1.02
N LEU A 73 -11.51 -3.77 0.40
CA LEU A 73 -11.78 -2.81 -0.67
C LEU A 73 -12.37 -3.49 -1.91
N MET A 74 -11.86 -4.66 -2.30
CA MET A 74 -12.40 -5.41 -3.43
C MET A 74 -13.77 -6.02 -3.14
N ALA A 75 -14.04 -6.43 -1.90
CA ALA A 75 -15.36 -6.88 -1.48
C ALA A 75 -16.39 -5.73 -1.50
N GLY A 76 -15.98 -4.53 -1.09
CA GLY A 76 -16.79 -3.30 -1.19
C GLY A 76 -16.88 -2.71 -2.60
N PHE A 77 -16.11 -3.22 -3.56
CA PHE A 77 -16.05 -2.65 -4.91
C PHE A 77 -17.32 -2.80 -5.75
N PRO A 78 -17.99 -3.97 -5.80
CA PRO A 78 -19.21 -4.12 -6.60
C PRO A 78 -20.31 -3.09 -6.28
N PRO A 79 -20.71 -2.85 -5.02
CA PRO A 79 -21.71 -1.82 -4.72
C PRO A 79 -21.20 -0.41 -5.05
N LEU A 80 -19.92 -0.12 -4.76
CA LEU A 80 -19.31 1.15 -5.15
C LEU A 80 -19.40 1.39 -6.66
N LEU A 81 -19.12 0.37 -7.46
CA LEU A 81 -19.17 0.46 -8.92
C LEU A 81 -20.59 0.67 -9.44
N ILE A 82 -21.60 0.03 -8.85
CA ILE A 82 -23.03 0.26 -9.20
C ILE A 82 -23.40 1.73 -8.97
N VAL A 83 -23.03 2.29 -7.81
CA VAL A 83 -23.28 3.70 -7.50
C VAL A 83 -22.48 4.61 -8.43
N MET A 84 -21.22 4.28 -8.69
CA MET A 84 -20.33 5.11 -9.51
C MET A 84 -20.70 5.13 -11.00
N MET A 85 -21.27 4.05 -11.53
CA MET A 85 -21.81 4.05 -12.90
C MET A 85 -23.04 4.95 -13.06
N ARG A 86 -23.84 5.12 -11.99
CA ARG A 86 -25.02 5.99 -12.00
C ARG A 86 -24.67 7.44 -11.67
N TRP A 87 -23.90 7.66 -10.62
CA TRP A 87 -23.58 8.98 -10.06
C TRP A 87 -22.09 9.06 -9.70
N PRO A 88 -21.18 9.19 -10.68
CA PRO A 88 -19.74 9.11 -10.44
C PRO A 88 -19.22 10.19 -9.50
N ASN A 89 -19.68 11.43 -9.67
CA ASN A 89 -19.26 12.55 -8.82
C ASN A 89 -19.80 12.41 -7.39
N ALA A 90 -21.02 11.91 -7.22
CA ALA A 90 -21.62 11.70 -5.90
C ALA A 90 -20.92 10.55 -5.16
N ALA A 91 -20.57 9.46 -5.87
CA ALA A 91 -19.79 8.37 -5.31
C ALA A 91 -18.41 8.84 -4.80
N LEU A 92 -17.71 9.67 -5.59
CA LEU A 92 -16.44 10.24 -5.18
C LEU A 92 -16.59 11.21 -3.99
N ALA A 93 -17.61 12.06 -4.01
CA ALA A 93 -17.90 12.97 -2.89
C ALA A 93 -18.19 12.20 -1.60
N ALA A 94 -18.99 11.13 -1.67
CA ALA A 94 -19.26 10.26 -0.52
C ALA A 94 -17.97 9.59 0.01
N SER A 95 -17.09 9.13 -0.89
CA SER A 95 -15.79 8.57 -0.54
C SER A 95 -14.89 9.59 0.18
N ILE A 96 -14.87 10.84 -0.29
CA ILE A 96 -14.14 11.94 0.38
C ILE A 96 -14.73 12.20 1.78
N SER A 97 -16.06 12.22 1.91
CA SER A 97 -16.72 12.39 3.21
C SER A 97 -16.35 11.28 4.19
N VAL A 98 -16.35 10.01 3.76
CA VAL A 98 -15.92 8.88 4.59
C VAL A 98 -14.45 9.03 5.01
N TYR A 99 -13.57 9.43 4.09
CA TYR A 99 -12.15 9.68 4.38
C TYR A 99 -11.97 10.78 5.44
N LEU A 100 -12.67 11.91 5.30
CA LEU A 100 -12.60 13.02 6.26
C LEU A 100 -13.17 12.62 7.62
N SER A 101 -14.33 11.97 7.65
CA SER A 101 -14.93 11.47 8.89
C SER A 101 -14.01 10.46 9.59
N ALA A 102 -13.40 9.54 8.86
CA ALA A 102 -12.48 8.56 9.46
C ALA A 102 -11.25 9.24 10.08
N ARG A 103 -10.74 10.30 9.46
CA ARG A 103 -9.63 11.10 10.02
C ARG A 103 -10.03 11.94 11.22
N LEU A 104 -11.22 12.57 11.18
CA LEU A 104 -11.69 13.46 12.24
C LEU A 104 -12.15 12.71 13.48
N PHE A 105 -12.82 11.58 13.30
CA PHE A 105 -13.40 10.77 14.37
C PHE A 105 -12.55 9.54 14.73
N GLY A 106 -11.40 9.34 14.09
CA GLY A 106 -10.50 8.21 14.35
C GLY A 106 -11.10 6.85 14.01
N TRP A 107 -11.95 6.75 12.99
CA TRP A 107 -12.54 5.47 12.61
C TRP A 107 -11.48 4.54 12.04
N ASN A 108 -11.28 3.38 12.67
CA ASN A 108 -10.46 2.30 12.14
C ASN A 108 -11.02 0.96 12.63
N PHE A 109 -10.58 -0.13 12.00
CA PHE A 109 -10.85 -1.47 12.53
C PHE A 109 -9.82 -1.82 13.60
N SER A 110 -10.28 -2.46 14.67
CA SER A 110 -9.40 -2.98 15.71
C SER A 110 -8.56 -4.14 15.17
N ALA A 111 -7.27 -4.15 15.53
CA ALA A 111 -6.34 -5.24 15.26
C ALA A 111 -6.23 -6.15 16.49
N TYR A 112 -5.81 -7.40 16.26
CA TYR A 112 -5.45 -8.34 17.32
C TYR A 112 -3.92 -8.50 17.32
N PRO A 113 -3.25 -8.57 18.49
CA PRO A 113 -3.80 -8.63 19.86
C PRO A 113 -4.19 -7.27 20.47
N SER A 114 -3.71 -6.15 19.94
CA SER A 114 -4.07 -4.80 20.37
C SER A 114 -3.85 -3.78 19.25
N GLY A 115 -4.45 -2.59 19.41
CA GLY A 115 -4.33 -1.48 18.47
C GLY A 115 -5.31 -1.53 17.30
N ASP A 116 -4.96 -0.82 16.23
CA ASP A 116 -5.80 -0.67 15.04
C ASP A 116 -5.13 -1.25 13.80
N TRP A 117 -5.90 -1.42 12.73
CA TRP A 117 -5.37 -1.83 11.44
C TRP A 117 -4.34 -0.82 10.94
N TYR A 118 -3.13 -1.32 10.65
CA TYR A 118 -2.05 -0.52 10.09
C TYR A 118 -2.40 0.16 8.76
N PHE A 119 -3.29 -0.44 7.96
CA PHE A 119 -3.88 0.22 6.79
C PHE A 119 -5.37 0.39 7.01
N ASN A 120 -5.80 1.61 7.31
CA ASN A 120 -7.19 1.91 7.60
C ASN A 120 -8.07 1.85 6.34
N PRO A 121 -9.02 0.91 6.22
CA PRO A 121 -9.83 0.77 5.01
C PRO A 121 -10.74 1.97 4.73
N PHE A 122 -11.17 2.71 5.76
CA PHE A 122 -12.02 3.89 5.59
C PHE A 122 -11.31 5.06 4.91
N THR A 123 -9.99 5.15 5.07
CA THR A 123 -9.18 6.20 4.43
C THR A 123 -8.61 5.74 3.10
N TRP A 124 -8.09 4.52 3.04
CA TRP A 124 -7.48 3.95 1.83
C TRP A 124 -8.48 3.67 0.70
N GLN A 125 -9.78 3.52 1.01
CA GLN A 125 -10.83 3.43 -0.02
C GLN A 125 -10.89 4.66 -0.93
N LEU A 126 -10.39 5.82 -0.49
CA LEU A 126 -10.37 7.04 -1.30
C LEU A 126 -9.55 6.87 -2.58
N LEU A 127 -8.32 6.33 -2.47
CA LEU A 127 -7.47 6.09 -3.65
C LEU A 127 -8.09 5.07 -4.61
N PHE A 128 -8.72 4.04 -4.05
CA PHE A 128 -9.40 3.01 -4.82
C PHE A 128 -10.61 3.58 -5.58
N THR A 129 -11.41 4.40 -4.91
CA THR A 129 -12.54 5.11 -5.51
C THR A 129 -12.09 6.12 -6.55
N LEU A 130 -11.04 6.89 -6.29
CA LEU A 130 -10.42 7.81 -7.25
C LEU A 130 -9.96 7.09 -8.52
N GLY A 131 -9.30 5.95 -8.38
CA GLY A 131 -8.88 5.12 -9.51
C GLY A 131 -10.05 4.64 -10.37
N ALA A 132 -11.11 4.16 -9.73
CA ALA A 132 -12.31 3.70 -10.44
C ALA A 132 -13.11 4.86 -11.06
N TRP A 133 -13.20 6.02 -10.39
CA TRP A 133 -13.77 7.24 -10.96
C TRP A 133 -12.99 7.70 -12.20
N ALA A 134 -11.65 7.65 -12.14
CA ALA A 134 -10.79 7.97 -13.28
C ALA A 134 -11.04 7.01 -14.45
N ALA A 135 -11.19 5.71 -14.18
CA ALA A 135 -11.46 4.70 -15.21
C ALA A 135 -12.84 4.86 -15.89
N LEU A 136 -13.88 5.26 -15.15
CA LEU A 136 -15.27 5.32 -15.62
C LEU A 136 -15.66 6.66 -16.29
N GLY A 137 -14.70 7.50 -16.64
CA GLY A 137 -14.93 8.77 -17.34
C GLY A 137 -14.23 9.98 -16.73
N GLY A 138 -13.70 9.85 -15.52
CA GLY A 138 -12.82 10.86 -14.91
C GLY A 138 -11.53 11.09 -15.71
N ARG A 139 -11.10 10.11 -16.52
CA ARG A 139 -9.91 10.21 -17.39
C ARG A 139 -9.95 11.43 -18.30
N ALA A 140 -11.08 11.76 -18.92
CA ALA A 140 -11.17 12.93 -19.82
C ALA A 140 -10.94 14.23 -19.05
N ARG A 141 -11.53 14.37 -17.85
CA ARG A 141 -11.31 15.53 -16.97
C ARG A 141 -9.88 15.60 -16.46
N MET A 142 -9.31 14.46 -16.08
CA MET A 142 -7.93 14.37 -15.61
C MET A 142 -6.94 14.71 -16.74
N GLN A 143 -7.24 14.34 -17.98
CA GLN A 143 -6.47 14.75 -19.16
C GLN A 143 -6.59 16.27 -19.42
N VAL A 144 -7.77 16.87 -19.23
CA VAL A 144 -7.92 18.33 -19.34
C VAL A 144 -7.09 19.05 -18.27
N LEU A 145 -7.14 18.58 -17.01
CA LEU A 145 -6.31 19.10 -15.93
C LEU A 145 -4.82 18.95 -16.23
N ALA A 146 -4.39 17.77 -16.69
CA ALA A 146 -2.98 17.50 -17.03
C ALA A 146 -2.47 18.29 -18.25
N ARG A 147 -3.36 18.81 -19.11
CA ARG A 147 -2.98 19.72 -20.21
C ARG A 147 -2.71 21.15 -19.73
N SER A 148 -3.21 21.54 -18.56
CA SER A 148 -2.94 22.86 -17.99
C SER A 148 -1.49 22.98 -17.56
N ARG A 149 -0.77 23.95 -18.12
CA ARG A 149 0.63 24.24 -17.76
C ARG A 149 0.75 24.63 -16.28
N ALA A 150 -0.26 25.31 -15.74
CA ALA A 150 -0.30 25.69 -14.33
C ALA A 150 -0.41 24.46 -13.41
N VAL A 151 -1.29 23.52 -13.73
CA VAL A 151 -1.46 22.29 -12.95
C VAL A 151 -0.21 21.41 -13.03
N LEU A 152 0.41 21.31 -14.22
CA LEU A 152 1.68 20.61 -14.38
C LEU A 152 2.80 21.26 -13.57
N ALA A 153 2.96 22.58 -13.65
CA ALA A 153 3.98 23.32 -12.90
C ALA A 153 3.77 23.15 -11.39
N ALA A 154 2.53 23.26 -10.90
CA ALA A 154 2.19 23.03 -9.50
C ALA A 154 2.49 21.58 -9.07
N SER A 155 2.20 20.59 -9.92
CA SER A 155 2.49 19.17 -9.65
C SER A 155 3.99 18.92 -9.54
N ILE A 156 4.78 19.46 -10.47
CA ILE A 156 6.24 19.34 -10.45
C ILE A 156 6.81 20.02 -9.21
N ALA A 157 6.38 21.25 -8.92
CA ALA A 157 6.80 21.99 -7.74
C ALA A 157 6.48 21.21 -6.46
N PHE A 158 5.30 20.62 -6.36
CA PHE A 158 4.90 19.82 -5.20
C PHE A 158 5.74 18.55 -5.04
N VAL A 159 6.03 17.82 -6.13
CA VAL A 159 6.88 16.61 -6.07
C VAL A 159 8.32 16.96 -5.70
N VAL A 160 8.88 18.04 -6.26
CA VAL A 160 10.21 18.53 -5.90
C VAL A 160 10.25 18.96 -4.44
N PHE A 161 9.25 19.71 -3.99
CA PHE A 161 9.11 20.10 -2.59
C PHE A 161 9.06 18.87 -1.67
N ALA A 162 8.22 17.87 -1.97
CA ALA A 162 8.12 16.65 -1.19
C ALA A 162 9.45 15.87 -1.15
N ALA A 163 10.19 15.84 -2.26
CA ALA A 163 11.51 15.23 -2.32
C ALA A 163 12.51 15.97 -1.41
N VAL A 164 12.57 17.31 -1.49
CA VAL A 164 13.45 18.13 -0.64
C VAL A 164 13.15 17.89 0.84
N VAL A 165 11.89 17.94 1.25
CA VAL A 165 11.49 17.71 2.65
C VAL A 165 11.85 16.29 3.11
N THR A 166 11.59 15.28 2.29
CA THR A 166 11.89 13.88 2.61
C THR A 166 13.40 13.64 2.73
N LEU A 167 14.22 14.23 1.84
CA LEU A 167 15.67 14.12 1.91
C LEU A 167 16.25 14.89 3.09
N ALA A 168 15.73 16.09 3.37
CA ALA A 168 16.18 16.90 4.51
C ALA A 168 15.96 16.16 5.83
N ASP A 169 14.79 15.54 6.01
CA ASP A 169 14.48 14.70 7.17
C ASP A 169 15.42 13.47 7.23
N ARG A 170 15.59 12.77 6.11
CA ARG A 170 16.43 11.55 6.03
C ARG A 170 17.91 11.79 6.33
N PHE A 171 18.45 12.93 5.94
CA PHE A 171 19.86 13.32 6.17
C PHE A 171 20.02 14.28 7.35
N GLU A 172 19.00 14.44 8.19
CA GLU A 172 19.01 15.33 9.36
C GLU A 172 19.43 16.78 9.04
N THR A 173 19.24 17.21 7.79
CA THR A 173 19.64 18.53 7.27
C THR A 173 18.43 19.47 7.26
N THR A 174 17.65 19.49 8.33
CA THR A 174 16.36 20.19 8.38
C THR A 174 16.46 21.69 8.69
N ALA A 175 17.67 22.19 9.02
CA ALA A 175 17.91 23.55 9.49
C ALA A 175 17.54 24.66 8.48
N PHE A 176 17.49 24.35 7.18
CA PHE A 176 17.08 25.31 6.15
C PHE A 176 15.55 25.35 5.94
N LEU A 177 14.80 24.45 6.56
CA LEU A 177 13.34 24.42 6.47
C LEU A 177 12.72 25.40 7.47
N PRO A 178 11.59 26.04 7.13
CA PRO A 178 10.86 26.87 8.07
C PRO A 178 10.49 26.09 9.34
N THR A 179 10.62 26.75 10.50
CA THR A 179 10.28 26.17 11.80
C THR A 179 8.83 25.68 11.82
N GLY A 180 8.60 24.47 12.34
CA GLY A 180 7.28 23.84 12.40
C GLY A 180 6.77 23.26 11.07
N MET A 181 7.50 23.43 9.96
CA MET A 181 7.07 22.86 8.67
C MET A 181 7.06 21.33 8.69
N LEU A 182 8.05 20.71 9.35
CA LEU A 182 8.17 19.25 9.44
C LEU A 182 7.03 18.60 10.22
N GLU A 183 6.44 19.30 11.20
CA GLU A 183 5.34 18.77 12.02
C GLU A 183 4.09 18.44 11.20
N TRP A 184 3.94 19.08 10.03
CA TRP A 184 2.86 18.78 9.08
C TRP A 184 3.07 17.48 8.30
N PHE A 185 4.30 16.97 8.25
CA PHE A 185 4.69 15.81 7.44
C PHE A 185 5.24 14.64 8.29
N VAL A 186 5.71 14.91 9.50
CA VAL A 186 6.36 13.96 10.41
C VAL A 186 5.58 13.92 11.74
N PRO A 187 5.12 12.75 12.21
CA PRO A 187 5.30 11.44 11.59
C PRO A 187 4.48 11.26 10.31
N ASN A 188 5.06 10.54 9.35
CA ASN A 188 4.45 10.37 8.03
C ASN A 188 3.30 9.36 8.07
N ASP A 189 2.10 9.83 8.48
CA ASP A 189 0.89 9.04 8.70
C ASP A 189 0.47 8.22 7.46
N LYS A 190 0.98 6.99 7.43
CA LYS A 190 0.65 5.98 6.44
C LYS A 190 -0.67 5.30 6.76
N THR A 191 -0.97 5.14 8.05
CA THR A 191 -2.10 4.37 8.53
C THR A 191 -3.41 4.93 8.03
N ASN A 192 -3.60 6.24 8.21
CA ASN A 192 -4.83 6.92 7.82
C ASN A 192 -4.70 7.65 6.49
N LEU A 193 -3.65 7.37 5.70
CA LEU A 193 -3.37 7.98 4.40
C LEU A 193 -3.31 9.52 4.48
N ALA A 194 -2.16 10.09 4.85
CA ALA A 194 -2.03 11.53 5.01
C ALA A 194 -2.50 12.33 3.78
N PRO A 195 -3.16 13.51 3.95
CA PRO A 195 -3.67 14.29 2.82
C PRO A 195 -2.60 14.64 1.79
N TYR A 196 -1.38 14.96 2.24
CA TYR A 196 -0.25 15.23 1.35
C TYR A 196 0.18 14.01 0.53
N ARG A 197 -0.06 12.78 0.99
CA ARG A 197 0.18 11.55 0.19
C ARG A 197 -0.80 11.46 -0.97
N VAL A 198 -2.06 11.84 -0.74
CA VAL A 198 -3.08 11.89 -1.81
C VAL A 198 -2.70 12.97 -2.83
N LEU A 199 -2.30 14.16 -2.36
CA LEU A 199 -1.83 15.24 -3.23
C LEU A 199 -0.58 14.84 -4.02
N HIS A 200 0.39 14.19 -3.36
CA HIS A 200 1.60 13.69 -4.01
C HIS A 200 1.28 12.68 -5.09
N PHE A 201 0.42 11.71 -4.79
CA PHE A 201 -0.03 10.72 -5.75
C PHE A 201 -0.71 11.36 -6.96
N LEU A 202 -1.61 12.33 -6.75
CA LEU A 202 -2.27 13.05 -7.83
C LEU A 202 -1.30 13.89 -8.67
N ALA A 203 -0.33 14.54 -8.03
CA ALA A 203 0.72 15.31 -8.72
C ALA A 203 1.56 14.40 -9.62
N VAL A 204 2.02 13.25 -9.11
CA VAL A 204 2.73 12.24 -9.91
C VAL A 204 1.86 11.72 -11.05
N ALA A 205 0.58 11.43 -10.79
CA ALA A 205 -0.35 10.97 -11.82
C ALA A 205 -0.52 11.99 -12.95
N VAL A 206 -0.63 13.28 -12.63
CA VAL A 206 -0.67 14.37 -13.62
C VAL A 206 0.60 14.39 -14.47
N ILE A 207 1.78 14.31 -13.84
CA ILE A 207 3.07 14.30 -14.55
C ILE A 207 3.15 13.09 -15.48
N VAL A 208 2.81 11.90 -14.99
CA VAL A 208 2.86 10.65 -15.77
C VAL A 208 1.88 10.72 -16.95
N VAL A 209 0.63 11.15 -16.74
CA VAL A 209 -0.37 11.29 -17.81
C VAL A 209 0.09 12.30 -18.87
N ARG A 210 0.85 13.33 -18.47
CA ARG A 210 1.41 14.33 -19.39
C ARG A 210 2.60 13.82 -20.19
N LEU A 211 3.49 13.06 -19.55
CA LEU A 211 4.73 12.56 -20.16
C LEU A 211 4.53 11.26 -20.96
N VAL A 212 3.53 10.47 -20.60
CA VAL A 212 3.26 9.15 -21.18
C VAL A 212 1.85 9.13 -21.78
N PRO A 213 1.68 9.66 -23.01
CA PRO A 213 0.44 9.53 -23.77
C PRO A 213 0.07 8.05 -23.97
N SER A 214 -1.23 7.75 -24.04
CA SER A 214 -1.69 6.37 -24.21
C SER A 214 -1.34 5.73 -25.55
N ASP A 215 -1.01 6.54 -26.54
CA ASP A 215 -0.59 6.17 -27.89
C ASP A 215 0.93 6.17 -28.08
N TRP A 216 1.70 6.42 -27.01
CA TRP A 216 3.16 6.47 -27.08
C TRP A 216 3.74 5.11 -27.50
N SER A 217 4.55 5.12 -28.57
CA SER A 217 5.19 3.92 -29.12
C SER A 217 6.11 3.22 -28.12
N GLY A 218 6.67 3.96 -27.16
CA GLY A 218 7.47 3.40 -26.06
C GLY A 218 6.71 2.35 -25.25
N LEU A 219 5.38 2.47 -25.09
CA LEU A 219 4.55 1.47 -24.40
C LEU A 219 4.50 0.11 -25.10
N ARG A 220 4.97 0.03 -26.36
CA ARG A 220 5.09 -1.22 -27.14
C ARG A 220 6.53 -1.74 -27.18
N SER A 221 7.47 -1.03 -26.55
CA SER A 221 8.88 -1.44 -26.54
C SER A 221 9.11 -2.67 -25.67
N ALA A 222 10.03 -3.53 -26.08
CA ALA A 222 10.41 -4.72 -25.31
C ALA A 222 10.99 -4.37 -23.94
N ALA A 223 11.62 -3.20 -23.78
CA ALA A 223 12.20 -2.74 -22.52
C ALA A 223 11.14 -2.39 -21.46
N LEU A 224 10.00 -1.80 -21.87
CA LEU A 224 8.91 -1.45 -20.94
C LEU A 224 7.94 -2.61 -20.72
N GLN A 225 7.97 -3.64 -21.56
CA GLN A 225 7.06 -4.77 -21.47
C GLN A 225 7.09 -5.49 -20.11
N PRO A 226 8.26 -5.80 -19.50
CA PRO A 226 8.29 -6.41 -18.16
C PRO A 226 7.59 -5.53 -17.12
N LEU A 227 7.84 -4.22 -17.13
CA LEU A 227 7.23 -3.27 -16.20
C LEU A 227 5.69 -3.23 -16.36
N ILE A 228 5.21 -3.25 -17.61
CA ILE A 228 3.77 -3.28 -17.92
C ILE A 228 3.13 -4.58 -17.43
N VAL A 229 3.76 -5.74 -17.69
CA VAL A 229 3.24 -7.04 -17.24
C VAL A 229 3.21 -7.11 -15.72
N CYS A 230 4.25 -6.61 -15.04
CA CYS A 230 4.27 -6.52 -13.58
C CYS A 230 3.11 -5.69 -13.03
N GLY A 231 2.77 -4.57 -13.67
CA GLY A 231 1.62 -3.75 -13.29
C GLY A 231 0.27 -4.43 -13.54
N GLN A 232 0.14 -5.19 -14.64
CA GLN A 232 -1.09 -5.95 -14.96
C GLN A 232 -1.31 -7.16 -14.03
N ARG A 233 -0.22 -7.69 -13.48
CA ARG A 233 -0.15 -8.90 -12.64
C ARG A 233 0.36 -8.57 -11.23
N SER A 234 -0.15 -7.47 -10.67
CA SER A 234 0.33 -6.93 -9.40
C SER A 234 0.19 -7.90 -8.22
N LEU A 235 -0.82 -8.79 -8.25
CA LEU A 235 -0.99 -9.82 -7.23
C LEU A 235 0.12 -10.88 -7.32
N GLU A 236 0.36 -11.40 -8.52
CA GLU A 236 1.39 -12.41 -8.76
C GLU A 236 2.78 -11.86 -8.41
N VAL A 237 3.07 -10.62 -8.82
CA VAL A 237 4.33 -9.92 -8.46
C VAL A 237 4.44 -9.71 -6.95
N PHE A 238 3.35 -9.34 -6.27
CA PHE A 238 3.35 -9.21 -4.81
C PHE A 238 3.66 -10.54 -4.12
N CYS A 239 3.01 -11.64 -4.55
CA CYS A 239 3.27 -12.98 -4.00
C CYS A 239 4.74 -13.39 -4.15
N VAL A 240 5.30 -13.22 -5.36
CA VAL A 240 6.71 -13.53 -5.62
C VAL A 240 7.64 -12.61 -4.83
N GLY A 241 7.34 -11.32 -4.75
CA GLY A 241 8.14 -10.33 -4.01
C GLY A 241 8.19 -10.62 -2.52
N ILE A 242 7.07 -11.02 -1.92
CA ILE A 242 7.00 -11.45 -0.52
C ILE A 242 7.87 -12.69 -0.28
N PHE A 243 7.78 -13.70 -1.16
CA PHE A 243 8.64 -14.88 -1.09
C PHE A 243 10.12 -14.53 -1.22
N LEU A 244 10.50 -13.73 -2.22
CA LEU A 244 11.89 -13.31 -2.44
C LEU A 244 12.44 -12.45 -1.30
N SER A 245 11.60 -11.59 -0.69
CA SER A 245 11.99 -10.77 0.46
C SER A 245 12.32 -11.65 1.66
N PHE A 246 11.52 -12.70 1.90
CA PHE A 246 11.80 -13.69 2.95
C PHE A 246 13.12 -14.41 2.70
N VAL A 247 13.34 -14.91 1.47
CA VAL A 247 14.60 -15.59 1.10
C VAL A 247 15.80 -14.65 1.25
N GLY A 248 15.69 -13.41 0.79
CA GLY A 248 16.76 -12.41 0.90
C GLY A 248 17.10 -12.08 2.35
N HIS A 249 16.09 -11.89 3.20
CA HIS A 249 16.30 -11.65 4.62
C HIS A 249 16.99 -12.85 5.30
N PHE A 250 16.52 -14.07 5.02
CA PHE A 250 17.11 -15.29 5.55
C PHE A 250 18.58 -15.47 5.12
N ILE A 251 18.92 -15.16 3.86
CA ILE A 251 20.31 -15.16 3.40
C ILE A 251 21.12 -14.11 4.16
N LEU A 252 20.63 -12.87 4.26
CA LEU A 252 21.35 -11.81 4.95
C LEU A 252 21.65 -12.18 6.40
N GLU A 253 20.70 -12.78 7.10
CA GLU A 253 20.86 -13.18 8.50
C GLU A 253 21.84 -14.36 8.67
N MET A 254 21.73 -15.40 7.84
CA MET A 254 22.69 -16.52 7.87
C MET A 254 24.13 -16.08 7.60
N TYR A 255 24.33 -15.08 6.73
CA TYR A 255 25.68 -14.61 6.37
C TYR A 255 26.15 -13.42 7.21
N SER A 256 25.27 -12.66 7.86
CA SER A 256 25.68 -11.60 8.79
C SER A 256 26.37 -12.19 10.01
N ASP A 257 25.90 -13.33 10.51
CA ASP A 257 26.53 -14.05 11.61
C ASP A 257 27.89 -14.66 11.21
N GLY A 258 28.07 -14.98 9.93
CA GLY A 258 29.33 -15.49 9.39
C GLY A 258 30.39 -14.44 9.05
N LEU A 259 30.02 -13.15 8.96
CA LEU A 259 30.95 -12.04 8.70
C LEU A 259 31.44 -11.36 9.99
N ALA A 260 30.79 -11.63 11.12
CA ALA A 260 31.15 -11.12 12.44
C ALA A 260 32.06 -12.08 13.26
N ALA A 261 32.44 -13.23 12.69
CA ALA A 261 33.33 -14.24 13.28
C ALA A 261 34.69 -14.28 12.59
#